data_AF-A0A7V9HQI9-F1
#
_entry.id   AF-A0A7V9HQI9-F1
#
_cell.length_a   1.000
_cell.length_b   1.000
_cell.length_c   1.000
_cell.angle_alpha   90.00
_cell.angle_beta   90.00
_cell.angle_gamma   90.00
#
_symmetry.space_group_name_H-M   'P 1'
#
loop_
_entity.id
_entity.type
_entity.pdbx_description
1 polymer ?
#
loop_
_entity_poly.entity_id
_entity_poly.type
_entity_poly.pdbx_seq_one_letter_code
_entity_poly.pdbx_strand_id
1 'polypeptide(L)'
;MQIVDTDRAVRVLETAGAPVVYIAPEEIAAGSLRDASGTSFCEWKGTASYFGVLAGEHVAANAAWAYRAPTPPFAAIASWVSFYPALIDCLLDDEPVSPQPGGFYGGWVTLEIAGPIKGGPGSAGW
;
A
#
# COMPACT_ATOMS: atom_id res chain seq x y z
N MET A 1 16.96 1.81 -7.61
CA MET A 1 16.43 3.13 -8.04
C MET A 1 15.38 3.54 -7.03
N GLN A 2 15.44 4.78 -6.53
CA GLN A 2 14.47 5.29 -5.56
C GLN A 2 13.20 5.74 -6.29
N ILE A 3 12.04 5.30 -5.80
CA ILE A 3 10.72 5.62 -6.40
C ILE A 3 9.99 6.70 -5.61
N VAL A 4 10.16 6.71 -4.29
CA VAL A 4 9.54 7.65 -3.34
C VAL A 4 10.57 7.95 -2.26
N ASP A 5 10.61 9.20 -1.81
CA ASP A 5 11.30 9.67 -0.60
C ASP A 5 10.60 10.96 -0.17
N THR A 6 9.83 10.89 0.92
CA THR A 6 8.87 11.92 1.30
C THR A 6 8.46 11.80 2.76
N ASP A 7 8.12 12.93 3.37
CA ASP A 7 7.39 13.03 4.64
C ASP A 7 5.88 13.23 4.43
N ARG A 8 5.43 13.40 3.18
CA ARG A 8 4.04 13.65 2.80
C ARG A 8 3.30 12.34 2.55
N ALA A 9 3.14 11.58 3.62
CA ALA A 9 2.40 10.33 3.66
C ALA A 9 1.25 10.40 4.66
N VAL A 10 0.22 9.57 4.44
CA VAL A 10 -0.84 9.35 5.43
C VAL A 10 -0.89 7.87 5.79
N ARG A 11 -1.01 7.61 7.09
CA ARG A 11 -1.13 6.26 7.63
C ARG A 11 -2.59 5.96 7.92
N VAL A 12 -3.15 4.96 7.25
CA VAL A 12 -4.53 4.51 7.45
C VAL A 12 -4.52 3.31 8.40
N LEU A 13 -5.23 3.44 9.51
CA LEU A 13 -5.39 2.39 10.52
C LEU A 13 -6.69 1.64 10.27
N GLU A 14 -6.63 0.32 10.18
CA GLU A 14 -7.79 -0.53 9.92
C GLU A 14 -7.85 -1.65 10.96
N THR A 15 -8.95 -1.72 11.71
CA THR A 15 -9.27 -2.75 12.72
C THR A 15 -8.05 -3.54 13.23
N ALA A 16 -7.80 -4.74 12.70
CA ALA A 16 -6.70 -5.62 13.09
C ALA A 16 -5.61 -5.77 11.99
N GLY A 17 -5.58 -4.87 11.01
CA GLY A 17 -4.53 -4.80 9.99
C GLY A 17 -3.34 -3.99 10.49
N ALA A 18 -2.17 -4.28 9.92
CA ALA A 18 -1.06 -3.36 10.04
C ALA A 18 -1.40 -2.07 9.28
N PRO A 19 -0.87 -0.92 9.70
CA PRO A 19 -1.16 0.33 9.02
C PRO A 19 -0.82 0.28 7.53
N VAL A 20 -1.67 0.87 6.70
CA VAL A 20 -1.39 1.04 5.27
C VAL A 20 -0.90 2.48 5.05
N VAL A 21 0.23 2.64 4.37
CA VAL A 21 0.81 3.95 4.08
C VAL A 21 0.44 4.38 2.68
N TYR A 22 -0.22 5.53 2.57
CA TYR A 22 -0.57 6.17 1.32
C TYR A 22 0.32 7.37 1.07
N ILE A 23 0.85 7.46 -0.14
CA ILE A 23 1.74 8.50 -0.62
C ILE A 23 1.00 9.37 -1.62
N ALA A 24 1.17 10.69 -1.51
CA ALA A 24 0.61 11.63 -2.48
C ALA A 24 1.24 11.39 -3.87
N PRO A 25 0.47 11.39 -4.97
CA PRO A 25 0.98 11.07 -6.30
C PRO A 25 2.14 11.95 -6.76
N GLU A 26 2.18 13.20 -6.28
CA GLU A 26 3.23 14.16 -6.62
C GLU A 26 4.60 13.80 -6.04
N GLU A 27 4.64 12.97 -5.00
CA GLU A 27 5.86 12.53 -4.32
C GLU A 27 6.46 11.27 -4.97
N ILE A 28 5.78 10.73 -6.00
CA ILE A 28 6.17 9.50 -6.67
C ILE A 28 6.92 9.86 -7.95
N ALA A 29 8.10 9.27 -8.14
CA ALA A 29 8.94 9.53 -9.29
C ALA A 29 8.15 9.38 -10.61
N ALA A 30 8.17 10.43 -11.44
CA ALA A 30 7.41 10.43 -12.69
C ALA A 30 7.79 9.26 -13.60
N GLY A 31 6.80 8.57 -14.16
CA GLY A 31 7.00 7.40 -15.02
C GLY A 31 7.29 6.09 -14.29
N SER A 32 7.35 6.09 -12.95
CA SER A 32 7.56 4.88 -12.15
C SER A 32 6.31 4.03 -11.96
N LEU A 33 5.12 4.54 -12.28
CA LEU A 33 3.86 3.80 -12.19
C LEU A 33 3.26 3.58 -13.57
N ARG A 34 2.79 2.35 -13.80
CA ARG A 34 2.03 1.97 -15.00
C ARG A 34 0.78 1.24 -14.61
N ASP A 35 -0.36 1.63 -15.20
CA ASP A 35 -1.62 0.93 -15.01
C ASP A 35 -1.45 -0.57 -15.27
N ALA A 36 -1.94 -1.37 -14.34
CA ALA A 36 -1.94 -2.82 -14.43
C ALA A 36 -3.37 -3.34 -14.54
N SER A 37 -3.50 -4.54 -15.11
CA SER A 37 -4.79 -5.23 -15.15
C SER A 37 -5.16 -5.71 -13.75
N GLY A 38 -6.38 -5.39 -13.31
CA GLY A 38 -6.93 -5.91 -12.08
C GLY A 38 -7.41 -4.82 -11.14
N THR A 39 -8.42 -5.18 -10.36
CA THR A 39 -8.98 -4.35 -9.31
C THR A 39 -9.34 -5.23 -8.12
N SER A 40 -9.48 -4.63 -6.96
CA SER A 40 -10.15 -5.23 -5.81
C SER A 40 -11.23 -4.30 -5.29
N PHE A 41 -12.21 -4.88 -4.61
CA PHE A 41 -13.28 -4.13 -3.99
C PHE A 41 -13.16 -4.25 -2.47
N CYS A 42 -13.21 -3.10 -1.80
CA CYS A 42 -13.38 -2.99 -0.37
C CYS A 42 -14.75 -2.36 -0.13
N GLU A 43 -15.57 -3.00 0.70
CA GLU A 43 -16.92 -2.55 1.03
C GLU A 43 -16.95 -1.16 1.69
N TRP A 44 -15.84 -0.75 2.31
CA TRP A 44 -15.71 0.57 2.95
C TRP A 44 -15.19 1.64 2.02
N LYS A 45 -14.19 1.33 1.19
CA LYS A 45 -13.44 2.33 0.43
C LYS A 45 -13.79 2.36 -1.06
N GLY A 46 -14.40 1.31 -1.59
CA GLY A 46 -14.74 1.17 -3.00
C GLY A 46 -13.70 0.34 -3.78
N THR A 47 -13.50 0.69 -5.05
CA THR A 47 -12.66 -0.09 -5.97
C THR A 47 -11.23 0.44 -6.00
N ALA A 48 -10.27 -0.42 -5.69
CA ALA A 48 -8.85 -0.16 -5.87
C ALA A 48 -8.42 -0.54 -7.30
N SER A 49 -7.58 0.28 -7.92
CA SER A 49 -6.90 -0.01 -9.18
C SER A 49 -5.44 -0.33 -8.92
N TYR A 50 -4.89 -1.31 -9.64
CA TYR A 50 -3.50 -1.72 -9.50
C TYR A 50 -2.57 -1.05 -10.49
N PHE A 51 -1.31 -0.92 -10.07
CA PHE A 51 -0.21 -0.43 -10.88
C PHE A 51 0.98 -1.39 -10.78
N GLY A 52 1.71 -1.53 -11.88
CA GLY A 52 3.09 -2.00 -11.85
C GLY A 52 4.02 -0.87 -11.44
N VAL A 53 5.03 -1.18 -10.64
CA VAL A 53 6.10 -0.25 -10.26
C VAL A 53 7.32 -0.51 -11.15
N LEU A 54 7.86 0.55 -11.76
CA LEU A 54 8.96 0.51 -12.72
C LEU A 54 10.22 1.10 -12.08
N ALA A 55 11.31 0.35 -12.13
CA ALA A 55 12.63 0.72 -11.61
C ALA A 55 13.71 0.39 -12.64
N GLY A 56 13.96 1.34 -13.57
CA GLY A 56 14.77 1.08 -14.76
C GLY A 56 14.11 -0.01 -15.62
N GLU A 57 14.86 -1.07 -15.92
CA GLU A 57 14.38 -2.22 -16.70
C GLU A 57 13.49 -3.20 -15.90
N HIS A 58 13.39 -3.03 -14.58
CA HIS A 58 12.61 -3.93 -13.73
C HIS A 58 11.17 -3.44 -13.57
N VAL A 59 10.23 -4.39 -13.57
CA VAL A 59 8.82 -4.12 -13.33
C VAL A 59 8.30 -5.07 -12.25
N ALA A 60 7.88 -4.50 -11.12
CA ALA A 60 7.14 -5.22 -10.10
C ALA A 60 5.63 -5.12 -10.41
N ALA A 61 5.04 -6.20 -10.92
CA ALA A 61 3.64 -6.22 -11.34
C ALA A 61 2.69 -6.14 -10.14
N ASN A 62 1.63 -5.34 -10.26
CA ASN A 62 0.63 -5.14 -9.20
C ASN A 62 1.22 -4.77 -7.82
N ALA A 63 2.39 -4.11 -7.81
CA ALA A 63 3.11 -3.77 -6.59
C ALA A 63 2.61 -2.47 -5.93
N ALA A 64 1.68 -1.76 -6.58
CA ALA A 64 1.05 -0.57 -6.02
C ALA A 64 -0.45 -0.53 -6.33
N TRP A 65 -1.21 0.23 -5.55
CA TRP A 65 -2.64 0.43 -5.74
C TRP A 65 -3.10 1.80 -5.28
N ALA A 66 -4.24 2.25 -5.80
CA ALA A 66 -4.91 3.46 -5.34
C ALA A 66 -6.43 3.31 -5.44
N TYR A 67 -7.15 4.01 -4.57
CA TYR A 67 -8.57 4.27 -4.75
C TYR A 67 -8.73 5.57 -5.54
N ARG A 68 -8.98 5.49 -6.85
CA ARG A 68 -9.12 6.70 -7.70
C ARG A 68 -10.35 7.54 -7.33
N ALA A 69 -11.43 6.85 -6.94
CA ALA A 69 -12.69 7.44 -6.52
C ALA A 69 -13.21 6.68 -5.30
N PRO A 70 -12.63 6.92 -4.10
CA PRO A 70 -13.07 6.24 -2.90
C PRO A 70 -14.45 6.73 -2.47
N THR A 71 -15.08 6.02 -1.53
CA THR A 71 -16.30 6.50 -0.87
C THR A 71 -16.05 7.82 -0.11
N PRO A 72 -17.08 8.64 0.16
CA PRO A 72 -16.91 9.97 0.77
C PRO A 72 -16.09 10.00 2.07
N PRO A 73 -16.24 9.04 3.01
CA PRO A 73 -15.42 9.02 4.23
C PRO A 73 -13.92 8.88 3.99
N PHE A 74 -13.52 8.35 2.82
CA PHE A 74 -12.12 8.11 2.43
C PHE A 74 -11.66 9.06 1.31
N ALA A 75 -12.38 10.16 1.05
CA ALA A 75 -12.03 11.13 0.02
C ALA A 75 -10.62 11.75 0.21
N ALA A 76 -10.11 11.79 1.45
CA ALA A 76 -8.78 12.31 1.76
C ALA A 76 -7.63 11.51 1.11
N ILE A 77 -7.84 10.24 0.78
CA ILE A 77 -6.85 9.38 0.11
C ILE A 77 -7.17 9.17 -1.37
N ALA A 78 -8.05 9.99 -1.96
CA ALA A 78 -8.42 9.84 -3.36
C ALA A 78 -7.20 9.96 -4.27
N SER A 79 -6.96 8.91 -5.06
CA SER A 79 -5.80 8.73 -5.94
C SER A 79 -4.44 8.66 -5.24
N TRP A 80 -4.36 8.71 -3.91
CA TRP A 80 -3.10 8.44 -3.21
C TRP A 80 -2.72 6.97 -3.39
N VAL A 81 -1.43 6.71 -3.53
CA VAL A 81 -0.89 5.39 -3.89
C VAL A 81 -0.31 4.73 -2.67
N SER A 82 -0.62 3.45 -2.48
CA SER A 82 0.05 2.58 -1.52
C SER A 82 0.81 1.49 -2.26
N PHE A 83 1.83 0.93 -1.60
CA PHE A 83 2.71 -0.09 -2.16
C PHE A 83 2.69 -1.36 -1.33
N TYR A 84 2.91 -2.51 -1.97
CA TYR A 84 2.96 -3.82 -1.33
C TYR A 84 4.40 -4.12 -0.89
N PRO A 85 4.72 -4.11 0.43
CA PRO A 85 6.08 -4.39 0.91
C PRO A 85 6.55 -5.83 0.64
N ALA A 86 5.64 -6.72 0.22
CA ALA A 86 5.97 -8.08 -0.19
C ALA A 86 6.61 -8.14 -1.59
N LEU A 87 6.49 -7.07 -2.38
CA LEU A 87 6.89 -7.05 -3.79
C LEU A 87 7.98 -6.02 -4.10
N ILE A 88 8.21 -5.07 -3.19
CA ILE A 88 9.25 -4.05 -3.29
C ILE A 88 9.81 -3.73 -1.90
N ASP A 89 11.02 -3.19 -1.86
CA ASP A 89 11.64 -2.72 -0.63
C ASP A 89 10.99 -1.40 -0.19
N CYS A 90 10.52 -1.36 1.07
CA CYS A 90 9.94 -0.17 1.68
C CYS A 90 10.66 0.12 3.00
N LEU A 91 10.90 1.40 3.26
CA LEU A 91 11.36 1.89 4.55
C LEU A 91 10.35 2.90 5.09
N LEU A 92 10.20 2.94 6.41
CA LEU A 92 9.47 3.98 7.13
C LEU A 92 10.41 4.53 8.20
N ASP A 93 10.78 5.80 8.10
CA ASP A 93 11.78 6.43 8.98
C ASP A 93 13.09 5.62 9.08
N ASP A 94 13.67 5.25 7.93
CA ASP A 94 14.85 4.38 7.78
C ASP A 94 14.71 2.94 8.34
N GLU A 95 13.52 2.57 8.81
CA GLU A 95 13.24 1.22 9.29
C GLU A 95 12.70 0.33 8.15
N PRO A 96 13.30 -0.85 7.90
CA PRO A 96 12.78 -1.80 6.92
C PRO A 96 11.37 -2.28 7.28
N VAL A 97 10.45 -2.19 6.32
CA VAL A 97 9.06 -2.61 6.50
C VAL A 97 8.91 -4.08 6.14
N SER A 98 8.29 -4.85 7.04
CA SER A 98 7.83 -6.21 6.75
C SER A 98 6.40 -6.20 6.21
N PRO A 99 6.04 -7.08 5.27
CA PRO A 99 4.68 -7.14 4.76
C PRO A 99 3.72 -7.73 5.81
N GLN A 100 2.51 -7.18 5.86
CA GLN A 100 1.41 -7.83 6.57
C GLN A 100 1.19 -9.26 6.02
N PRO A 101 1.07 -10.28 6.90
CA PRO A 101 0.84 -11.65 6.48
C PRO A 101 -0.39 -11.83 5.58
N GLY A 102 -0.39 -12.88 4.76
CA GLY A 102 -1.51 -13.23 3.87
C GLY A 102 -1.48 -12.56 2.50
N GLY A 103 -0.60 -11.57 2.27
CA GLY A 103 -0.29 -11.02 0.94
C GLY A 103 -1.37 -10.14 0.29
N PHE A 104 -2.58 -10.09 0.87
CA PHE A 104 -3.71 -9.35 0.31
C PHE A 104 -3.80 -7.90 0.82
N TYR A 105 -3.59 -7.69 2.12
CA TYR A 105 -3.96 -6.44 2.82
C TYR A 105 -2.98 -5.28 2.62
N GLY A 106 -1.75 -5.55 2.19
CA GLY A 106 -0.77 -4.51 1.88
C GLY A 106 -0.32 -3.65 3.08
N GLY A 107 -0.58 -4.08 4.32
CA GLY A 107 -0.15 -3.38 5.53
C GLY A 107 1.37 -3.41 5.71
N TRP A 108 1.88 -2.33 6.31
CA TRP A 108 3.29 -2.07 6.56
C TRP A 108 3.57 -2.37 8.04
N VAL A 109 4.39 -3.39 8.31
CA VAL A 109 4.76 -3.81 9.66
C VAL A 109 6.15 -3.29 9.99
N THR A 110 6.24 -2.40 10.98
CA THR A 110 7.47 -1.96 11.63
C THR A 110 7.55 -2.52 13.05
N LEU A 111 8.68 -2.34 13.73
CA LEU A 111 8.96 -2.81 15.09
C LEU A 111 8.01 -2.21 16.13
N GLU A 112 7.48 -1.01 15.88
CA GLU A 112 6.47 -0.39 16.76
C GLU A 112 5.09 -1.07 16.68
N ILE A 113 4.81 -1.82 15.61
CA ILE A 113 3.53 -2.49 15.42
C ILE A 113 3.53 -3.79 16.22
N ALA A 114 2.90 -3.73 17.39
CA ALA A 114 2.77 -4.86 18.30
C ALA A 114 1.40 -5.55 18.20
N GLY A 115 1.38 -6.83 18.56
CA GLY A 115 0.16 -7.63 18.67
C GLY A 115 -0.16 -8.47 17.43
N PRO A 116 -1.25 -9.24 17.47
CA PRO A 116 -1.64 -10.07 16.35
C PRO A 116 -2.16 -9.21 15.19
N ILE A 117 -1.67 -9.50 13.98
CA ILE A 117 -2.07 -8.83 12.74
C ILE A 117 -2.87 -9.81 11.88
N LYS A 118 -3.99 -9.37 11.32
CA LYS A 118 -4.82 -10.19 10.43
C LYS A 118 -4.07 -10.62 9.18
N GLY A 119 -4.38 -11.81 8.68
CA GLY A 119 -3.69 -12.47 7.56
C GLY A 119 -2.69 -13.55 7.99
N GLY A 120 -2.38 -13.67 9.30
CA GLY A 120 -1.65 -14.80 9.87
C GLY A 120 -2.54 -16.04 10.14
N PRO A 121 -1.95 -17.20 10.45
CA PRO A 121 -2.70 -18.40 10.81
C PRO A 121 -3.73 -18.13 11.92
N GLY A 122 -4.99 -18.54 11.70
CA GLY A 122 -6.07 -18.36 12.69
C GLY A 122 -6.77 -17.00 12.70
N SER A 123 -6.38 -16.06 11.82
CA SER A 123 -7.00 -14.72 11.72
C SER A 123 -7.91 -14.53 10.49
N ALA A 124 -8.34 -15.65 9.88
CA ALA A 124 -9.24 -15.61 8.73
C ALA A 124 -10.61 -15.06 9.15
N GLY A 125 -11.01 -13.91 8.59
CA GLY A 125 -12.30 -13.27 8.86
C GLY A 125 -12.28 -12.12 9.88
N TRP A 126 -11.10 -11.67 10.31
CA TRP A 126 -10.93 -10.43 11.08
C TRP A 126 -11.03 -9.17 10.21
#